data_AF-A0A6P8V047-F1
#
_entry.id   AF-A0A6P8V047-F1
#
_cell.length_a   1.000
_cell.length_b   1.000
_cell.length_c   1.000
_cell.angle_alpha   90.00
_cell.angle_beta   90.00
_cell.angle_gamma   90.00
#
_symmetry.space_group_name_H-M   'P 1'
#
loop_
_entity.id
_entity.type
_entity.pdbx_description
1 polymer ?
#
loop_
_entity_poly.entity_id
_entity_poly.type
_entity_poly.pdbx_seq_one_letter_code
_entity_poly.pdbx_strand_id
1 'polypeptide(L)'
;MAGDFNHANLKVVLPRLYQHVKYATRGDNTLDKVYTNIKGGYRAKAHLGQSDHVSLLLIPAYSPIRKSVSTIIKTIKTWPLDATPQLQDCFENTDWVFFEHEDLEQYTSAVLGYIKHCSDSVTVDKRIRVHPNKKPWMTGDVQHLVRERDIAFRTGERKLYSTARTDLKRGIKRAKMDYKGKIEDCFRVNDSRRVWQGVQLQTQPPLGRRG
;
A
#
# COMPACT_ATOMS: atom_id res chain seq x y z
N MET A 1 -18.79 24.36 3.61
CA MET A 1 -20.12 24.11 3.00
C MET A 1 -19.95 24.10 1.50
N ALA A 2 -20.56 23.15 0.80
CA ALA A 2 -20.47 23.02 -0.66
C ALA A 2 -21.79 22.47 -1.21
N GLY A 3 -22.21 22.95 -2.38
CA GLY A 3 -23.42 22.50 -3.04
C GLY A 3 -23.93 23.53 -4.05
N ASP A 4 -25.11 23.23 -4.61
CA ASP A 4 -25.88 24.17 -5.41
C ASP A 4 -26.65 25.12 -4.49
N PHE A 5 -26.30 26.39 -4.53
CA PHE A 5 -26.94 27.43 -3.72
C PHE A 5 -28.00 28.20 -4.51
N ASN A 6 -28.14 27.95 -5.81
CA ASN A 6 -28.94 28.77 -6.72
C ASN A 6 -28.65 30.28 -6.47
N HIS A 7 -29.61 30.97 -5.85
CA HIS A 7 -29.55 32.40 -5.54
C HIS A 7 -28.91 32.73 -4.17
N ALA A 8 -28.76 31.75 -3.28
CA ALA A 8 -28.34 31.99 -1.91
C ALA A 8 -26.86 32.41 -1.80
N ASN A 9 -26.60 33.40 -0.93
CA ASN A 9 -25.26 33.89 -0.64
C ASN A 9 -24.96 33.83 0.86
N LEU A 10 -24.16 32.84 1.26
CA LEU A 10 -23.81 32.62 2.66
C LEU A 10 -22.93 33.73 3.25
N LYS A 11 -22.31 34.61 2.45
CA LYS A 11 -21.55 35.74 3.00
C LYS A 11 -22.43 36.71 3.80
N VAL A 12 -23.71 36.81 3.47
CA VAL A 12 -24.65 37.72 4.14
C VAL A 12 -24.88 37.29 5.59
N VAL A 13 -24.97 35.98 5.82
CA VAL A 13 -25.27 35.40 7.13
C VAL A 13 -23.98 35.00 7.87
N LEU A 14 -22.96 34.57 7.14
CA LEU A 14 -21.69 34.03 7.65
C LEU A 14 -20.51 34.75 6.98
N PRO A 15 -20.20 36.01 7.36
CA PRO A 15 -19.19 36.83 6.70
C PRO A 15 -17.76 36.28 6.85
N ARG A 16 -17.53 35.42 7.83
CA ARG A 16 -16.23 34.72 8.04
C ARG A 16 -16.00 33.56 7.07
N LEU A 17 -16.97 33.22 6.23
CA LEU A 17 -16.82 32.21 5.19
C LEU A 17 -16.40 32.83 3.86
N TYR A 18 -15.39 32.22 3.25
CA TYR A 18 -14.83 32.60 1.96
C TYR A 18 -15.32 31.64 0.89
N GLN A 19 -15.90 32.20 -0.17
CA GLN A 19 -16.34 31.47 -1.34
C GLN A 19 -15.16 31.26 -2.32
N HIS A 20 -15.03 30.06 -2.92
CA HIS A 20 -13.87 29.69 -3.76
C HIS A 20 -14.14 29.45 -5.25
N VAL A 21 -15.40 29.47 -5.70
CA VAL A 21 -15.77 29.21 -7.11
C VAL A 21 -15.94 30.54 -7.83
N LYS A 22 -15.09 30.81 -8.83
CA LYS A 22 -14.99 32.11 -9.51
C LYS A 22 -15.49 32.10 -10.96
N TYR A 23 -16.11 31.02 -11.40
CA TYR A 23 -16.54 30.81 -12.78
C TYR A 23 -17.92 30.19 -12.79
N ALA A 24 -18.62 30.34 -13.91
CA ALA A 24 -19.96 29.80 -14.08
C ALA A 24 -19.97 28.26 -13.98
N THR A 25 -20.97 27.74 -13.30
CA THR A 25 -21.15 26.30 -13.05
C THR A 25 -22.39 25.74 -13.74
N ARG A 26 -23.26 26.61 -14.26
CA ARG A 26 -24.40 26.27 -15.13
C ARG A 26 -24.71 27.44 -16.06
N GLY A 27 -24.54 27.28 -17.36
CA GLY A 27 -24.63 28.39 -18.32
C GLY A 27 -23.67 29.52 -17.92
N ASP A 28 -24.16 30.76 -17.84
CA ASP A 28 -23.40 31.92 -17.38
C ASP A 28 -23.48 32.16 -15.86
N ASN A 29 -24.18 31.28 -15.12
CA ASN A 29 -24.45 31.46 -13.70
C ASN A 29 -23.50 30.65 -12.80
N THR A 30 -23.12 31.23 -11.66
CA THR A 30 -22.36 30.56 -10.59
C THR A 30 -23.32 30.11 -9.48
N LEU A 31 -23.94 28.94 -9.68
CA LEU A 31 -24.93 28.38 -8.75
C LEU A 31 -24.25 27.50 -7.69
N ASP A 32 -23.27 26.69 -8.12
CA ASP A 32 -22.50 25.81 -7.26
C ASP A 32 -21.40 26.61 -6.55
N LYS A 33 -21.52 26.71 -5.23
CA LYS A 33 -20.62 27.51 -4.40
C LYS A 33 -19.96 26.63 -3.34
N VAL A 34 -18.73 26.99 -3.01
CA VAL A 34 -17.97 26.33 -1.95
C VAL A 34 -17.46 27.39 -1.00
N TYR A 35 -17.84 27.26 0.27
CA TYR A 35 -17.51 28.16 1.35
C TYR A 35 -16.64 27.47 2.41
N THR A 36 -15.54 28.10 2.82
CA THR A 36 -14.71 27.64 3.94
C THR A 36 -14.30 28.81 4.82
N ASN A 37 -13.90 28.54 6.06
CA ASN A 37 -13.35 29.54 6.99
C ASN A 37 -11.91 29.99 6.65
N ILE A 38 -11.21 29.29 5.75
CA ILE A 38 -9.86 29.65 5.30
C ILE A 38 -9.93 30.45 4.01
N LYS A 39 -9.51 31.72 4.03
CA LYS A 39 -9.41 32.56 2.84
C LYS A 39 -8.39 31.96 1.87
N GLY A 40 -8.81 31.71 0.63
CA GLY A 40 -7.94 31.11 -0.38
C GLY A 40 -7.47 29.70 -0.06
N GLY A 41 -8.11 28.97 0.87
CA GLY A 41 -7.68 27.62 1.24
C GLY A 41 -7.81 26.59 0.11
N TYR A 42 -8.67 26.86 -0.89
CA TYR A 42 -8.93 25.95 -2.00
C TYR A 42 -9.00 26.71 -3.33
N ARG A 43 -8.66 26.00 -4.40
CA ARG A 43 -8.89 26.38 -5.80
C ARG A 43 -9.91 25.41 -6.38
N ALA A 44 -11.04 25.92 -6.85
CA ALA A 44 -11.99 25.13 -7.61
C ALA A 44 -11.49 24.97 -9.06
N LYS A 45 -11.55 23.75 -9.59
CA LYS A 45 -11.27 23.45 -10.99
C LYS A 45 -12.48 22.74 -11.61
N ALA A 46 -12.89 23.17 -12.80
CA ALA A 46 -13.94 22.52 -13.55
C ALA A 46 -13.52 21.10 -13.94
N HIS A 47 -14.46 20.17 -13.83
CA HIS A 47 -14.32 18.77 -14.23
C HIS A 47 -15.53 18.37 -15.07
N LEU A 48 -15.33 17.38 -15.95
CA LEU A 48 -16.36 16.91 -16.87
C LEU A 48 -17.47 16.19 -16.08
N GLY A 49 -18.71 16.61 -16.29
CA GLY A 49 -19.93 15.95 -15.84
C GLY A 49 -20.86 15.72 -17.04
N GLN A 50 -21.85 14.84 -16.87
CA GLN A 50 -22.89 14.58 -17.89
C GLN A 50 -24.18 15.38 -17.67
N SER A 51 -24.19 16.27 -16.66
CA SER A 51 -25.31 17.18 -16.35
C SER A 51 -25.02 18.56 -16.95
N ASP A 52 -26.06 19.40 -17.01
CA ASP A 52 -25.97 20.84 -17.26
C ASP A 52 -25.22 21.61 -16.16
N HIS A 53 -24.90 20.97 -15.02
CA HIS A 53 -23.99 21.47 -14.00
C HIS A 53 -22.54 20.98 -14.21
N VAL A 54 -21.58 21.87 -13.95
CA VAL A 54 -20.15 21.56 -13.94
C VAL A 54 -19.77 20.88 -12.63
N SER A 55 -19.13 19.71 -12.72
CA SER A 55 -18.53 19.08 -11.54
C SER A 55 -17.30 19.85 -11.07
N LEU A 56 -17.21 20.15 -9.78
CA LEU A 56 -16.12 20.93 -9.21
C LEU A 56 -15.11 20.03 -8.48
N LEU A 57 -13.84 20.10 -8.87
CA LEU A 57 -12.72 19.52 -8.12
C LEU A 57 -12.08 20.60 -7.24
N LEU A 58 -12.10 20.40 -5.93
CA LEU A 58 -11.44 21.29 -4.97
C LEU A 58 -10.01 20.85 -4.71
N ILE A 59 -9.06 21.71 -5.07
CA ILE A 59 -7.63 21.50 -4.85
C ILE A 59 -7.19 22.41 -3.72
N PRO A 60 -6.64 21.88 -2.61
CA PRO A 60 -6.02 22.72 -1.58
C PRO A 60 -5.02 23.69 -2.20
N ALA A 61 -5.12 24.97 -1.88
CA ALA A 61 -4.15 25.96 -2.30
C ALA A 61 -2.87 25.91 -1.45
N TYR A 62 -2.99 25.35 -0.24
CA TYR A 62 -1.86 25.06 0.64
C TYR A 62 -1.29 23.67 0.31
N SER A 63 0.02 23.51 0.50
CA SER A 63 0.65 22.18 0.53
C SER A 63 0.28 21.53 1.85
N PRO A 64 -0.55 20.46 1.87
CA PRO A 64 -0.82 19.75 3.11
C PRO A 64 0.50 19.20 3.64
N ILE A 65 0.80 19.48 4.92
CA ILE A 65 1.93 18.85 5.62
C ILE A 65 1.61 17.37 5.72
N ARG A 66 2.03 16.59 4.71
CA ARG A 66 2.05 15.15 4.83
C ARG A 66 3.15 14.83 5.82
N LYS A 67 2.79 14.30 6.99
CA LYS A 67 3.75 13.61 7.88
C LYS A 67 4.27 12.39 7.11
N SER A 68 5.29 12.61 6.29
CA SER A 68 5.98 11.57 5.56
C SER A 68 7.07 11.07 6.48
N VAL A 69 6.84 9.93 7.14
CA VAL A 69 7.95 9.20 7.73
C VAL A 69 8.89 8.82 6.59
N SER A 70 10.18 9.09 6.75
CA SER A 70 11.16 8.80 5.71
C SER A 70 11.10 7.35 5.30
N THR A 71 11.31 7.11 4.02
CA THR A 71 11.33 5.78 3.46
C THR A 71 12.52 5.00 4.01
N ILE A 72 12.25 3.80 4.54
CA ILE A 72 13.27 2.95 5.16
C ILE A 72 13.83 2.00 4.11
N ILE A 73 15.16 1.91 4.01
CA ILE A 73 15.81 0.87 3.22
C ILE A 73 16.01 -0.34 4.15
N LYS A 74 15.50 -1.50 3.75
CA LYS A 74 15.74 -2.77 4.44
C LYS A 74 16.48 -3.72 3.53
N THR A 75 17.50 -4.38 4.05
CA THR A 75 18.11 -5.54 3.39
C THR A 75 17.32 -6.77 3.79
N ILE A 76 16.88 -7.56 2.80
CA ILE A 76 16.20 -8.83 3.00
C ILE A 76 16.95 -9.92 2.24
N LYS A 77 17.01 -11.13 2.81
CA LYS A 77 17.44 -12.30 2.05
C LYS A 77 16.33 -12.75 1.12
N THR A 78 16.66 -13.03 -0.12
CA THR A 78 15.73 -13.51 -1.13
C THR A 78 16.27 -14.78 -1.79
N TRP A 79 15.35 -15.67 -2.14
CA TRP A 79 15.63 -16.89 -2.87
C TRP A 79 15.51 -16.59 -4.37
N PRO A 80 16.61 -16.57 -5.13
CA PRO A 80 16.56 -16.49 -6.58
C PRO A 80 15.88 -17.74 -7.18
N LEU A 81 15.52 -17.68 -8.47
CA LEU A 81 14.85 -18.77 -9.17
C LEU A 81 15.62 -20.10 -9.05
N ASP A 82 16.94 -20.02 -9.12
CA ASP A 82 17.83 -21.17 -9.10
C ASP A 82 18.26 -21.57 -7.67
N ALA A 83 17.75 -20.91 -6.63
CA ALA A 83 18.14 -21.23 -5.24
C ALA A 83 17.69 -22.63 -4.82
N THR A 84 16.46 -23.00 -5.18
CA THR A 84 15.90 -24.31 -4.84
C THR A 84 16.70 -25.45 -5.47
N PRO A 85 16.95 -25.48 -6.79
CA PRO A 85 17.74 -26.56 -7.39
C PRO A 85 19.17 -26.60 -6.83
N GLN A 86 19.84 -25.45 -6.67
CA GLN A 86 21.19 -25.43 -6.08
C GLN A 86 21.22 -25.95 -4.64
N LEU A 87 20.18 -25.68 -3.86
CA LEU A 87 20.08 -26.18 -2.49
C LEU A 87 19.83 -27.69 -2.46
N GLN A 88 18.99 -28.18 -3.38
CA GLN A 88 18.78 -29.62 -3.57
C GLN A 88 20.09 -30.30 -3.93
N ASP A 89 20.82 -29.78 -4.93
CA ASP A 89 22.13 -30.27 -5.32
C ASP A 89 23.13 -30.23 -4.13
N CYS A 90 23.10 -29.19 -3.30
CA CYS A 90 23.94 -29.09 -2.08
C CYS A 90 23.71 -30.32 -1.19
N PHE A 91 22.45 -30.64 -0.90
CA PHE A 91 22.08 -31.71 0.03
C PHE A 91 22.23 -33.11 -0.56
N GLU A 92 21.98 -33.29 -1.86
CA GLU A 92 22.15 -34.57 -2.56
C GLU A 92 23.62 -34.98 -2.65
N ASN A 93 24.52 -34.01 -2.80
CA ASN A 93 25.96 -34.24 -2.87
C ASN A 93 26.65 -34.23 -1.49
N THR A 94 25.89 -34.05 -0.40
CA THR A 94 26.43 -34.06 0.96
C THR A 94 26.57 -35.49 1.46
N ASP A 95 27.78 -35.88 1.86
CA ASP A 95 27.98 -37.08 2.65
C ASP A 95 27.60 -36.83 4.11
N TRP A 96 26.41 -37.28 4.49
CA TRP A 96 25.85 -37.06 5.83
C TRP A 96 26.57 -37.86 6.92
N VAL A 97 27.32 -38.91 6.55
CA VAL A 97 28.10 -39.73 7.49
C VAL A 97 29.18 -38.89 8.17
N PHE A 98 29.69 -37.84 7.49
CA PHE A 98 30.69 -36.94 8.05
C PHE A 98 30.21 -36.15 9.28
N PHE A 99 28.89 -36.03 9.47
CA PHE A 99 28.32 -35.34 10.61
C PHE A 99 28.10 -36.25 11.82
N GLU A 100 28.22 -37.57 11.67
CA GLU A 100 28.01 -38.52 12.76
C GLU A 100 28.91 -38.22 13.95
N HIS A 101 28.28 -38.08 15.12
CA HIS A 101 28.97 -37.76 16.36
C HIS A 101 28.21 -38.36 17.54
N GLU A 102 28.91 -38.88 18.55
CA GLU A 102 28.29 -39.48 19.74
C GLU A 102 27.57 -38.43 20.60
N ASP A 103 28.13 -37.22 20.67
CA ASP A 103 27.49 -36.07 21.30
C ASP A 103 26.42 -35.46 20.38
N LEU A 104 25.17 -35.55 20.83
CA LEU A 104 23.98 -35.03 20.15
C LEU A 104 24.05 -33.51 19.93
N GLU A 105 24.61 -32.75 20.86
CA GLU A 105 24.72 -31.30 20.72
C GLU A 105 25.68 -30.94 19.58
N GLN A 106 26.80 -31.65 19.48
CA GLN A 106 27.78 -31.47 18.41
C GLN A 106 27.22 -31.90 17.05
N TYR A 107 26.54 -33.05 16.99
CA TYR A 107 25.83 -33.52 15.80
C TYR A 107 24.83 -32.46 15.29
N THR A 108 23.93 -32.02 16.17
CA THR A 108 22.87 -31.06 15.79
C THR A 108 23.45 -29.70 15.40
N SER A 109 24.46 -29.21 16.12
CA SER A 109 25.15 -27.96 15.80
C SER A 109 25.83 -28.03 14.43
N ALA A 110 26.53 -29.12 14.13
CA ALA A 110 27.23 -29.31 12.86
C ALA A 110 26.26 -29.40 11.67
N VAL A 111 25.19 -30.19 11.80
CA VAL A 111 24.14 -30.33 10.78
C VAL A 111 23.43 -28.99 10.54
N LEU A 112 22.99 -28.30 11.60
CA LEU A 112 22.32 -27.00 11.47
C LEU A 112 23.26 -25.93 10.90
N GLY A 113 24.54 -25.96 11.27
CA GLY A 113 25.58 -25.09 10.73
C GLY A 113 25.76 -25.28 9.23
N TYR A 114 25.81 -26.54 8.77
CA TYR A 114 25.92 -26.87 7.35
C TYR A 114 24.67 -26.50 6.55
N ILE A 115 23.47 -26.84 7.04
CA ILE A 115 22.20 -26.45 6.40
C ILE A 115 22.12 -24.93 6.26
N LYS A 116 22.50 -24.20 7.33
CA LYS A 116 22.55 -22.74 7.28
C LYS A 116 23.55 -22.25 6.24
N HIS A 117 24.71 -22.89 6.12
CA HIS A 117 25.72 -22.55 5.11
C HIS A 117 25.18 -22.76 3.68
N CYS A 118 24.62 -23.92 3.36
CA CYS A 118 23.98 -24.17 2.05
C CYS A 118 22.83 -23.19 1.79
N SER A 119 21.99 -22.90 2.79
CA SER A 119 20.90 -21.92 2.63
C SER A 119 21.45 -20.51 2.41
N ASP A 120 22.53 -20.13 3.08
CA ASP A 120 23.11 -18.79 2.95
C ASP A 120 23.81 -18.63 1.60
N SER A 121 24.46 -19.67 1.07
CA SER A 121 25.18 -19.64 -0.22
C SER A 121 24.25 -19.47 -1.42
N VAL A 122 23.03 -20.01 -1.37
CA VAL A 122 22.04 -19.89 -2.45
C VAL A 122 21.14 -18.65 -2.33
N THR A 123 21.19 -17.95 -1.21
CA THR A 123 20.40 -16.72 -1.00
C THR A 123 21.14 -15.48 -1.40
N VAL A 124 20.39 -14.47 -1.87
CA VAL A 124 20.96 -13.15 -2.20
C VAL A 124 20.34 -12.05 -1.37
N ASP A 125 21.18 -11.13 -0.91
CA ASP A 125 20.75 -9.92 -0.22
C ASP A 125 20.15 -8.91 -1.19
N LYS A 126 18.90 -8.53 -0.94
CA LYS A 126 18.16 -7.56 -1.74
C LYS A 126 17.77 -6.36 -0.89
N ARG A 127 18.18 -5.17 -1.34
CA ARG A 127 17.76 -3.91 -0.72
C ARG A 127 16.36 -3.53 -1.22
N ILE A 128 15.40 -3.48 -0.31
CA ILE A 128 14.04 -3.04 -0.60
C ILE A 128 13.73 -1.70 0.06
N ARG A 129 12.92 -0.91 -0.64
CA ARG A 129 12.46 0.39 -0.19
C ARG A 129 11.08 0.24 0.48
N VAL A 130 11.02 0.40 1.79
CA VAL A 130 9.79 0.26 2.59
C VAL A 130 9.24 1.65 2.92
N HIS A 131 8.05 1.93 2.40
CA HIS A 131 7.33 3.17 2.68
C HIS A 131 6.48 2.97 3.94
N PRO A 132 6.65 3.78 5.00
CA PRO A 132 5.96 3.58 6.28
C PRO A 132 4.43 3.59 6.19
N ASN A 133 3.88 4.34 5.22
CA ASN A 133 2.44 4.44 4.97
C ASN A 133 1.92 3.43 3.92
N LYS A 134 2.72 2.44 3.54
CA LYS A 134 2.28 1.41 2.59
C LYS A 134 1.22 0.55 3.27
N LYS A 135 0.02 0.53 2.68
CA LYS A 135 -1.08 -0.28 3.21
C LYS A 135 -0.69 -1.77 3.21
N PRO A 136 -0.96 -2.54 4.28
CA PRO A 136 -0.52 -3.94 4.38
C PRO A 136 -1.04 -4.84 3.25
N TRP A 137 -2.23 -4.56 2.74
CA TRP A 137 -2.83 -5.26 1.59
C TRP A 137 -2.25 -4.84 0.22
N MET A 138 -1.30 -3.89 0.18
CA MET A 138 -0.66 -3.42 -1.05
C MET A 138 0.47 -4.38 -1.48
N THR A 139 0.11 -5.61 -1.82
CA THR A 139 1.04 -6.68 -2.20
C THR A 139 1.65 -6.45 -3.59
N GLY A 140 2.63 -7.28 -3.97
CA GLY A 140 3.23 -7.27 -5.31
C GLY A 140 2.20 -7.45 -6.42
N ASP A 141 1.24 -8.36 -6.23
CA ASP A 141 0.17 -8.62 -7.19
C ASP A 141 -0.74 -7.41 -7.39
N VAL A 142 -1.10 -6.72 -6.30
CA VAL A 142 -1.91 -5.50 -6.43
C VAL A 142 -1.11 -4.39 -7.10
N GLN A 143 0.20 -4.28 -6.85
CA GLN A 143 1.07 -3.34 -7.57
C GLN A 143 1.18 -3.69 -9.07
N HIS A 144 1.20 -4.98 -9.41
CA HIS A 144 1.14 -5.45 -10.79
C HIS A 144 -0.17 -5.04 -11.45
N LEU A 145 -1.32 -5.31 -10.82
CA LEU A 145 -2.63 -4.91 -11.33
C LEU A 145 -2.79 -3.39 -11.51
N VAL A 146 -2.17 -2.59 -10.62
CA VAL A 146 -2.13 -1.12 -10.79
C VAL A 146 -1.35 -0.75 -12.05
N ARG A 147 -0.19 -1.38 -12.29
CA ARG A 147 0.61 -1.14 -13.50
C ARG A 147 -0.13 -1.53 -14.78
N GLU A 148 -0.75 -2.71 -14.81
CA GLU A 148 -1.55 -3.18 -15.96
C GLU A 148 -2.68 -2.20 -16.30
N ARG A 149 -3.43 -1.75 -15.28
CA ARG A 149 -4.47 -0.74 -15.47
C ARG A 149 -3.90 0.57 -16.02
N ASP A 150 -2.76 1.04 -15.50
CA ASP A 150 -2.15 2.30 -15.93
C ASP A 150 -1.63 2.22 -17.36
N ILE A 151 -1.10 1.06 -17.77
CA ILE A 151 -0.71 0.79 -19.16
C ILE A 151 -1.96 0.83 -20.05
N ALA A 152 -3.01 0.09 -19.71
CA ALA A 152 -4.26 0.06 -20.46
C ALA A 152 -4.95 1.43 -20.55
N PHE A 153 -4.78 2.28 -19.53
CA PHE A 153 -5.26 3.66 -19.57
C PHE A 153 -4.48 4.52 -20.58
N ARG A 154 -3.15 4.37 -20.62
CA ARG A 154 -2.28 5.15 -21.54
C ARG A 154 -2.46 4.75 -23.00
N THR A 155 -2.78 3.49 -23.28
CA THR A 155 -3.03 3.01 -24.66
C THR A 155 -4.38 3.47 -25.20
N GLY A 156 -5.29 3.97 -24.36
CA GLY A 156 -6.61 4.47 -24.78
C GLY A 156 -7.63 3.36 -25.10
N GLU A 157 -7.26 2.09 -24.97
CA GLU A 157 -8.15 0.96 -25.24
C GLU A 157 -9.20 0.75 -24.14
N ARG A 158 -10.43 1.18 -24.41
CA ARG A 158 -11.53 1.19 -23.43
C ARG A 158 -11.87 -0.19 -22.86
N LYS A 159 -11.84 -1.24 -23.69
CA LYS A 159 -12.13 -2.62 -23.26
C LYS A 159 -11.05 -3.15 -22.31
N LEU A 160 -9.77 -3.03 -22.70
CA LEU A 160 -8.64 -3.43 -21.85
C LEU A 160 -8.64 -2.67 -20.52
N TYR A 161 -8.87 -1.35 -20.55
CA TYR A 161 -8.93 -0.55 -19.32
C TYR A 161 -10.08 -0.99 -18.40
N SER A 162 -11.26 -1.31 -18.95
CA SER A 162 -12.40 -1.80 -18.17
C SER A 162 -12.09 -3.14 -17.48
N THR A 163 -11.48 -4.07 -18.20
CA THR A 163 -11.04 -5.37 -17.66
C THR A 163 -10.00 -5.19 -16.56
N ALA A 164 -8.90 -4.48 -16.86
CA ALA A 164 -7.81 -4.24 -15.90
C ALA A 164 -8.30 -3.50 -14.64
N ARG A 165 -9.25 -2.57 -14.78
CA ARG A 165 -9.89 -1.89 -13.65
C ARG A 165 -10.71 -2.85 -12.78
N THR A 166 -11.45 -3.76 -13.41
CA THR A 166 -12.26 -4.76 -12.71
C THR A 166 -11.39 -5.76 -11.97
N ASP A 167 -10.31 -6.23 -12.61
CA ASP A 167 -9.34 -7.13 -12.00
C ASP A 167 -8.59 -6.47 -10.85
N LEU A 168 -8.19 -5.20 -10.99
CA LEU A 168 -7.62 -4.43 -9.88
C LEU A 168 -8.59 -4.35 -8.69
N LYS A 169 -9.88 -4.07 -8.93
CA LYS A 169 -10.89 -4.02 -7.86
C LYS A 169 -11.01 -5.37 -7.15
N ARG A 170 -11.02 -6.47 -7.92
CA ARG A 170 -11.07 -7.85 -7.39
C ARG A 170 -9.82 -8.19 -6.59
N GLY A 171 -8.64 -7.86 -7.12
CA GLY A 171 -7.34 -8.07 -6.47
C GLY A 171 -7.21 -7.31 -5.14
N ILE A 172 -7.63 -6.04 -5.10
CA ILE A 172 -7.67 -5.26 -3.84
C ILE A 172 -8.61 -5.91 -2.82
N LYS A 173 -9.79 -6.39 -3.25
CA LYS A 173 -10.73 -7.07 -2.36
C LYS A 173 -10.11 -8.34 -1.77
N ARG A 174 -9.51 -9.19 -2.61
CA ARG A 174 -8.82 -10.42 -2.18
C ARG A 174 -7.69 -10.11 -1.19
N ALA A 175 -6.76 -9.24 -1.55
CA ALA A 175 -5.62 -8.90 -0.69
C ALA A 175 -6.05 -8.32 0.68
N LYS A 176 -7.16 -7.58 0.73
CA LYS A 176 -7.73 -7.11 2.01
C LYS A 176 -8.34 -8.25 2.83
N MET A 177 -9.04 -9.19 2.19
CA MET A 177 -9.58 -10.37 2.87
C MET A 177 -8.46 -11.27 3.40
N ASP A 178 -7.42 -11.50 2.62
CA ASP A 178 -6.27 -12.31 3.04
C ASP A 178 -5.56 -11.67 4.23
N TYR A 179 -5.36 -10.35 4.20
CA TYR A 179 -4.78 -9.62 5.31
C TYR A 179 -5.68 -9.66 6.57
N LYS A 180 -7.00 -9.55 6.39
CA LYS A 180 -7.96 -9.71 7.49
C LYS A 180 -7.87 -11.11 8.10
N GLY A 181 -7.87 -12.16 7.29
CA GLY A 181 -7.75 -13.55 7.75
C GLY A 181 -6.45 -13.78 8.52
N LYS A 182 -5.32 -13.25 8.04
CA LYS A 182 -4.04 -13.31 8.76
C LYS A 182 -4.08 -12.67 10.15
N ILE A 183 -4.79 -11.55 10.29
CA ILE A 183 -4.99 -10.92 11.60
C ILE A 183 -5.87 -11.81 12.49
N GLU A 184 -7.00 -12.28 11.97
CA GLU A 184 -7.94 -13.14 12.72
C GLU A 184 -7.28 -14.44 13.19
N ASP A 185 -6.43 -15.05 12.36
CA ASP A 185 -5.63 -16.23 12.69
C ASP A 185 -4.71 -16.02 13.89
N CYS A 186 -4.21 -14.79 14.09
CA CYS A 186 -3.36 -14.44 15.24
C CYS A 186 -4.12 -14.50 16.58
N PHE A 187 -5.46 -14.41 16.54
CA PHE A 187 -6.32 -14.43 17.73
C PHE A 187 -7.12 -15.73 17.87
N ARG A 188 -6.95 -16.70 16.96
CA ARG A 188 -7.71 -17.95 16.96
C ARG A 188 -7.21 -18.96 18.00
N VAL A 189 -5.93 -18.91 18.33
CA VAL A 189 -5.28 -19.85 19.27
C VAL A 189 -4.98 -19.10 20.57
N ASN A 190 -5.12 -19.77 21.72
CA ASN A 190 -4.76 -19.23 23.03
C ASN A 190 -3.23 -19.19 23.22
N ASP A 191 -2.54 -18.49 22.32
CA ASP A 191 -1.11 -18.25 22.34
C ASP A 191 -0.87 -16.75 22.46
N SER A 192 -0.44 -16.32 23.65
CA SER A 192 -0.17 -14.92 23.96
C SER A 192 0.83 -14.29 22.98
N ARG A 193 1.79 -15.06 22.45
CA ARG A 193 2.78 -14.56 21.48
C ARG A 193 2.12 -14.18 20.16
N ARG A 194 1.16 -14.98 19.70
CA ARG A 194 0.42 -14.72 18.45
C ARG A 194 -0.55 -13.56 18.61
N VAL A 195 -1.20 -13.43 19.77
CA VAL A 195 -2.03 -12.27 20.11
C VAL A 195 -1.20 -10.98 20.00
N TRP A 196 0.00 -10.94 20.60
CA TRP A 196 0.90 -9.78 20.49
C TRP A 196 1.35 -9.50 19.06
N GLN A 197 1.59 -10.53 18.23
CA GLN A 197 1.87 -10.35 16.80
C GLN A 197 0.66 -9.72 16.07
N GLY A 198 -0.57 -10.16 16.38
CA GLY A 198 -1.80 -9.59 15.84
C GLY A 198 -1.99 -8.12 16.19
N VAL A 199 -1.77 -7.75 17.47
CA VAL A 199 -1.77 -6.35 17.92
C VAL A 199 -0.72 -5.54 17.17
N GLN A 200 0.51 -6.05 17.05
CA GLN A 200 1.59 -5.36 16.34
C GLN A 200 1.26 -5.11 14.86
N LEU A 201 0.62 -6.08 14.19
CA LEU A 201 0.13 -5.94 12.81
C LEU A 201 -0.95 -4.87 12.66
N GLN A 202 -1.75 -4.63 13.70
CA GLN A 202 -2.77 -3.58 13.72
C GLN A 202 -2.19 -2.20 14.11
N THR A 203 -1.17 -2.15 14.97
CA THR A 203 -0.71 -0.91 15.62
C THR A 203 0.54 -0.27 15.03
N GLN A 204 1.36 -0.95 14.21
CA GLN A 204 2.64 -0.37 13.76
C GLN A 204 2.69 0.10 12.29
N PRO A 205 3.14 1.35 12.02
CA PRO A 205 4.11 1.60 10.96
C PRO A 205 5.47 1.00 11.39
N PRO A 206 6.23 0.37 10.47
CA PRO A 206 7.35 -0.48 10.83
C PRO A 206 8.55 0.35 11.31
N LEU A 207 8.76 0.45 12.62
CA LEU A 207 9.99 1.00 13.18
C LEU A 207 10.97 -0.15 13.50
N GLY A 208 12.20 0.05 13.03
CA GLY A 208 13.31 -0.87 13.25
C GLY A 208 13.63 -1.00 14.72
N ARG A 209 13.99 -2.22 15.11
CA ARG A 209 14.72 -2.45 16.35
C ARG A 209 16.05 -1.69 16.24
N ARG A 210 16.30 -0.77 17.17
CA ARG A 210 17.67 -0.31 17.45
C ARG A 210 18.37 -1.47 18.16
N GLY A 211 19.42 -1.97 17.53
CA GLY A 211 20.57 -2.56 18.22
C GLY A 211 21.67 -1.50 18.25
#